data_AF-A0A661HWT7-F1
#
_entry.id   AF-A0A661HWT7-F1
#
_cell.length_a   1.000
_cell.length_b   1.000
_cell.length_c   1.000
_cell.angle_alpha   90.00
_cell.angle_beta   90.00
_cell.angle_gamma   90.00
#
_symmetry.space_group_name_H-M   'P 1'
#
loop_
_entity.id
_entity.type
_entity.pdbx_description
1 polymer ?
#
loop_
_entity_poly.entity_id
_entity_poly.type
_entity_poly.pdbx_seq_one_letter_code
_entity_poly.pdbx_strand_id
1 'polypeptide(L)' 'MQKIRSTFTVSDFIIDELNEVSEELHEKKSHIVENALAMYFDYLDAKIADKRIDDIKSGKEKVIPAEEVFKELGL' A
#
# COMPACT_ATOMS: atom_id res chain seq x y z
N MET A 1 1.91 16.21 -5.16
CA MET A 1 2.85 15.07 -5.25
C MET A 1 3.37 14.98 -6.68
N GLN A 2 4.65 14.68 -6.86
CA GLN A 2 5.26 14.50 -8.19
C GLN A 2 4.85 13.13 -8.75
N LYS A 3 4.34 13.08 -9.99
CA LYS A 3 4.04 11.81 -10.66
C LYS A 3 5.29 11.23 -11.30
N ILE A 4 5.57 9.97 -11.04
CA ILE A 4 6.70 9.21 -11.61
C ILE A 4 6.13 8.24 -12.65
N ARG A 5 6.80 8.11 -13.80
CA ARG A 5 6.42 7.13 -14.82
C ARG A 5 7.00 5.77 -14.45
N SER A 6 6.14 4.79 -14.27
CA SER A 6 6.51 3.40 -13.98
C SER A 6 6.05 2.48 -15.10
N THR A 7 6.86 1.46 -15.40
CA THR A 7 6.54 0.42 -16.38
C THR A 7 6.56 -0.93 -15.69
N PHE A 8 5.53 -1.75 -15.89
CA PHE A 8 5.41 -3.09 -15.32
C PHE A 8 4.69 -4.00 -16.32
N THR A 9 4.86 -5.30 -16.15
CA THR A 9 4.20 -6.32 -16.98
C THR A 9 2.89 -6.74 -16.33
N VAL A 10 1.83 -6.83 -17.12
CA VAL A 10 0.49 -7.33 -16.73
C VAL A 10 -0.04 -8.22 -17.84
N SER A 11 -1.02 -9.07 -17.51
CA SER A 11 -1.70 -9.89 -18.51
C SER A 11 -2.50 -9.04 -19.49
N ASP A 12 -2.67 -9.58 -20.70
CA ASP A 12 -3.53 -9.04 -21.74
C ASP A 12 -4.96 -8.79 -21.23
N PHE A 13 -5.55 -9.76 -20.55
CA PHE A 13 -6.89 -9.66 -19.97
C PHE A 13 -7.10 -8.41 -19.09
N ILE A 14 -6.11 -8.07 -18.26
CA ILE A 14 -6.21 -6.91 -17.34
C ILE A 14 -6.08 -5.60 -18.12
N ILE A 15 -5.26 -5.58 -19.18
CA ILE A 15 -5.15 -4.41 -20.05
C ILE A 15 -6.45 -4.16 -20.81
N ASP A 16 -7.08 -5.23 -21.30
CA ASP A 16 -8.36 -5.13 -22.02
C ASP A 16 -9.47 -4.60 -21.11
N GLU A 17 -9.61 -5.16 -19.89
CA GLU A 17 -10.57 -4.67 -18.90
C GLU A 17 -10.30 -3.21 -18.50
N LEU A 18 -9.03 -2.84 -18.26
CA LEU A 18 -8.66 -1.45 -17.98
C LEU A 18 -8.98 -0.51 -19.15
N ASN A 19 -8.91 -1.00 -20.39
CA ASN A 19 -9.28 -0.22 -21.56
C ASN A 19 -10.78 0.04 -21.59
N GLU A 20 -11.60 -1.00 -21.44
CA GLU A 20 -13.06 -0.91 -21.41
C GLU A 20 -13.54 0.03 -20.29
N VAL A 21 -13.04 -0.15 -19.07
CA VAL A 21 -13.42 0.69 -17.92
C VAL A 21 -13.01 2.15 -18.12
N SER A 22 -11.81 2.38 -18.68
CA SER A 22 -11.32 3.73 -18.98
C SER A 22 -12.17 4.45 -20.02
N GLU A 23 -12.65 3.72 -21.04
CA GLU A 23 -13.52 4.27 -22.07
C GLU A 23 -14.91 4.57 -21.54
N GLU A 24 -15.52 3.64 -20.82
CA GLU A 24 -16.87 3.77 -20.23
C GLU A 24 -16.94 4.91 -19.20
N LEU A 25 -15.94 5.02 -18.32
CA LEU A 25 -15.91 6.06 -17.29
C LEU A 25 -15.32 7.39 -17.76
N HIS A 26 -14.81 7.45 -18.99
CA HIS A 26 -14.04 8.58 -19.54
C HIS A 26 -12.90 9.04 -18.62
N GLU A 27 -12.26 8.09 -17.92
CA GLU A 27 -11.19 8.35 -16.97
C GLU A 27 -9.84 7.86 -17.53
N LYS A 28 -8.74 8.51 -17.14
CA LYS A 28 -7.41 8.07 -17.57
C LYS A 28 -7.06 6.75 -16.89
N LYS A 29 -6.60 5.76 -17.66
CA LYS A 29 -6.06 4.48 -17.16
C LYS A 29 -5.08 4.65 -15.98
N SER A 30 -4.22 5.66 -16.05
CA SER A 30 -3.27 5.96 -14.96
C SER A 30 -3.93 6.35 -13.64
N HIS A 31 -5.08 7.03 -13.68
CA HIS A 31 -5.83 7.40 -12.46
C HIS A 31 -6.55 6.19 -11.89
N ILE A 32 -7.15 5.36 -12.74
CA ILE A 32 -7.76 4.08 -12.34
C ILE A 32 -6.71 3.19 -11.64
N VAL A 33 -5.54 3.02 -12.25
CA VAL A 33 -4.44 2.24 -11.67
C VAL A 33 -3.94 2.85 -10.36
N GLU A 34 -3.78 4.18 -10.30
CA GLU A 34 -3.35 4.88 -9.08
C GLU A 34 -4.35 4.65 -7.92
N ASN A 35 -5.65 4.77 -8.20
CA ASN A 35 -6.71 4.53 -7.22
C ASN A 35 -6.78 3.07 -6.78
N ALA A 36 -6.71 2.13 -7.72
CA ALA A 36 -6.72 0.70 -7.42
C ALA A 36 -5.53 0.29 -6.53
N LEU A 37 -4.32 0.80 -6.84
CA LEU A 37 -3.14 0.57 -6.01
C LEU A 37 -3.27 1.18 -4.62
N ALA A 38 -3.80 2.41 -4.51
CA ALA A 38 -4.02 3.06 -3.22
C ALA A 38 -4.96 2.22 -2.34
N MET A 39 -6.12 1.81 -2.89
CA MET A 39 -7.08 0.97 -2.17
C MET A 39 -6.48 -0.37 -1.75
N TYR A 40 -5.68 -0.99 -2.63
CA TYR A 40 -5.01 -2.25 -2.30
C TYR A 40 -3.95 -2.06 -1.21
N PHE A 41 -3.19 -0.97 -1.24
CA PHE A 41 -2.22 -0.66 -0.20
C PHE A 41 -2.87 -0.37 1.15
N ASP A 42 -4.01 0.31 1.19
CA ASP A 42 -4.76 0.53 2.44
C ASP A 42 -5.20 -0.82 3.05
N TYR A 43 -5.69 -1.73 2.21
CA TYR A 43 -6.04 -3.09 2.65
C TYR A 43 -4.81 -3.89 3.14
N LEU A 44 -3.68 -3.77 2.45
CA LEU A 44 -2.45 -4.44 2.85
C LEU A 44 -1.88 -3.85 4.14
N ASP A 45 -2.00 -2.54 4.38
CA ASP A 45 -1.53 -1.90 5.60
C ASP A 45 -2.23 -2.49 6.84
N ALA A 46 -3.56 -2.69 6.76
CA ALA A 46 -4.31 -3.37 7.81
C ALA A 46 -3.79 -4.79 8.07
N LYS A 47 -3.55 -5.58 7.00
CA LYS A 47 -2.97 -6.93 7.15
C LYS A 47 -1.57 -6.93 7.76
N ILE A 48 -0.75 -5.95 7.41
CA ILE A 48 0.60 -5.79 7.95
C ILE A 48 0.50 -5.43 9.44
N ALA A 49 -0.45 -4.57 9.83
CA ALA A 49 -0.70 -4.23 11.23
C ALA A 49 -1.11 -5.46 12.04
N ASP A 50 -2.03 -6.28 11.54
CA ASP A 50 -2.42 -7.54 12.20
C ASP A 50 -1.23 -8.48 12.39
N LYS A 51 -0.42 -8.65 11.33
CA LYS A 51 0.80 -9.47 11.41
C LYS A 51 1.76 -8.95 12.51
N ARG A 52 2.00 -7.64 12.57
CA ARG A 52 2.86 -7.03 13.60
C ARG A 52 2.33 -7.32 15.02
N ILE A 53 1.02 -7.21 15.21
CA ILE A 53 0.37 -7.54 16.49
C ILE A 53 0.62 -9.01 16.87
N ASP A 54 0.51 -9.93 15.92
CA ASP A 54 0.73 -11.36 16.16
C ASP A 54 2.20 -11.70 16.40
N ASP A 55 3.12 -11.00 15.72
CA ASP A 55 4.56 -11.14 15.96
C ASP A 55 4.95 -10.62 17.37
N ILE A 56 4.29 -9.57 17.88
CA ILE A 56 4.43 -9.13 19.27
C ILE A 56 3.87 -10.19 20.25
N LYS A 57 2.67 -10.71 20.00
CA LYS A 57 2.03 -11.74 20.86
C LYS A 57 2.85 -13.03 20.93
N SER A 58 3.45 -13.43 19.80
CA SER A 58 4.30 -14.63 19.71
C SER A 58 5.72 -14.41 20.23
N GLY A 59 6.08 -13.17 20.61
CA GLY A 59 7.39 -12.81 21.15
C GLY A 59 8.50 -12.71 20.10
N LYS A 60 8.15 -12.73 18.80
CA LYS A 60 9.10 -12.50 17.70
C LYS A 60 9.53 -11.03 17.61
N GLU A 61 8.61 -10.12 17.91
CA GLU A 61 8.88 -8.69 18.05
C GLU A 61 8.66 -8.24 19.49
N LYS A 62 9.39 -7.21 19.91
CA LYS A 62 9.27 -6.61 21.24
C LYS A 62 8.89 -5.14 21.10
N VAL A 63 8.00 -4.69 21.98
CA VAL A 63 7.69 -3.27 22.13
C VAL A 63 8.77 -2.61 22.98
N ILE A 64 9.15 -1.39 22.60
CA ILE A 64 10.07 -0.55 23.36
C ILE A 64 9.23 0.52 24.07
N PRO A 65 9.40 0.74 25.38
CA PRO A 65 8.73 1.82 26.08
C PRO A 65 9.05 3.20 25.47
N ALA A 66 8.05 4.06 25.35
CA ALA A 66 8.23 5.38 24.75
C ALA A 66 9.27 6.24 25.48
N GLU A 67 9.38 6.09 26.81
CA GLU A 67 10.37 6.78 27.65
C GLU A 67 11.81 6.45 27.26
N GLU A 68 12.09 5.19 26.89
CA GLU A 68 13.41 4.77 26.43
C GLU A 68 13.73 5.42 25.07
N VAL A 69 12.75 5.47 24.18
CA VAL A 69 12.88 6.11 22.86
C VAL A 69 13.11 7.62 22.99
N PHE A 70 12.37 8.32 23.85
CA PHE A 70 12.55 9.76 24.06
C PHE A 70 13.93 10.08 24.64
N LYS A 71 14.39 9.28 25.60
CA LYS A 71 15.73 9.42 26.16
C LYS A 71 16.82 9.23 25.10
N GLU A 72 16.66 8.26 24.20
CA GLU A 72 17.61 8.02 23.10
C GLU A 72 17.63 9.18 22.08
N LEU A 73 16.45 9.77 21.81
CA LEU A 73 16.30 10.89 20.87
C LEU A 73 16.63 12.27 21.48
N GLY A 74 16.87 12.35 22.79
CA GLY A 74 17.15 13.61 23.48
C GLY A 74 15.93 14.55 23.56
N LEU A 75 14.73 13.97 23.62
CA LEU A 75 13.44 14.65 23.75
C LEU A 75 12.96 14.69 25.20
#